data_AF-A0A940W1W6-F1
#
_entry.id   AF-A0A940W1W6-F1
#
_cell.length_a   1.000
_cell.length_b   1.000
_cell.length_c   1.000
_cell.angle_alpha   90.00
_cell.angle_beta   90.00
_cell.angle_gamma   90.00
#
_symmetry.space_group_name_H-M   'P 1'
#
loop_
_entity.id
_entity.type
_entity.pdbx_description
1 polymer ?
#
loop_
_entity_poly.entity_id
_entity_poly.type
_entity_poly.pdbx_seq_one_letter_code
_entity_poly.pdbx_strand_id
1 'polypeptide(L)' 'RSRDRLEEGMVVTVEPGVYLPGLGGVRLEDTAKVTAAGWERVTFLPKSPGPRIGREP' A
#
# COMPACT_ATOMS: atom_id res chain seq x y z
N ARG A 1 11.44 8.85 -11.16
CA ARG A 1 11.45 8.94 -9.68
C ARG A 1 11.38 10.40 -9.29
N SER A 2 10.57 10.78 -8.30
CA SER A 2 10.58 12.14 -7.77
C SER A 2 11.90 12.44 -7.04
N ARG A 3 12.28 13.72 -6.97
CA ARG A 3 13.41 14.24 -6.18
C ARG A 3 12.95 14.95 -4.91
N ASP A 4 11.65 15.06 -4.69
CA ASP A 4 11.08 15.76 -3.55
C ASP A 4 11.36 14.97 -2.26
N ARG A 5 11.52 15.70 -1.14
CA ARG A 5 11.63 15.11 0.19
C ARG A 5 10.30 15.30 0.91
N LEU A 6 9.86 14.26 1.60
CA LEU A 6 8.68 14.33 2.43
C LEU A 6 8.99 15.16 3.68
N GLU A 7 8.08 16.07 4.01
CA GLU A 7 8.16 16.96 5.17
C GLU A 7 7.07 16.61 6.19
N GLU A 8 7.32 16.93 7.45
CA GLU A 8 6.35 16.72 8.53
C GLU A 8 5.01 17.37 8.22
N GLY A 9 3.92 16.65 8.50
CA GLY A 9 2.55 17.10 8.23
C GLY A 9 2.02 16.73 6.84
N MET A 10 2.87 16.32 5.90
CA MET A 10 2.43 15.78 4.62
C MET A 10 1.65 14.47 4.79
N VAL A 11 0.65 14.25 3.95
CA VAL A 11 -0.12 13.00 3.86
C VAL A 11 0.05 12.43 2.47
N VAL A 12 0.47 11.17 2.38
CA VAL A 12 0.77 10.48 1.13
C VAL A 12 0.19 9.08 1.09
N THR A 13 -0.02 8.55 -0.11
CA THR A 13 -0.37 7.16 -0.36
C THR A 13 0.88 6.34 -0.69
N VAL A 14 0.94 5.11 -0.19
CA VAL A 14 1.91 4.10 -0.58
C VAL A 14 1.13 2.97 -1.24
N GLU A 15 1.20 2.91 -2.57
CA GLU A 15 0.23 2.13 -3.38
C GLU A 15 0.88 1.24 -4.46
N PRO A 16 1.78 0.31 -4.09
CA PRO A 16 2.36 -0.63 -5.05
C PRO A 16 1.28 -1.49 -5.73
N GLY A 17 1.45 -1.66 -7.05
CA GLY A 17 0.57 -2.47 -7.88
C GLY A 17 1.33 -3.52 -8.69
N VAL A 18 0.71 -4.69 -8.85
CA VAL A 18 1.15 -5.77 -9.74
C VAL A 18 0.01 -6.09 -10.71
N TYR A 19 0.33 -6.16 -12.00
CA TYR A 19 -0.64 -6.37 -13.06
C TYR A 19 -0.21 -7.55 -13.93
N LEU A 20 -1.15 -8.45 -14.20
CA LEU A 20 -1.00 -9.61 -15.07
C LEU A 20 -1.82 -9.39 -16.34
N PRO A 21 -1.17 -9.23 -17.51
CA PRO A 21 -1.87 -9.04 -18.77
C PRO A 21 -2.93 -10.10 -19.04
N GLY A 22 -4.12 -9.67 -19.44
CA GLY A 22 -5.25 -10.57 -19.75
C GLY A 22 -5.98 -11.17 -18.54
N LEU A 23 -5.51 -10.94 -17.31
CA LEU A 23 -6.15 -11.45 -16.09
C LEU A 23 -6.65 -10.33 -15.17
N GLY A 24 -5.83 -9.30 -14.93
CA GLY A 24 -6.17 -8.20 -14.04
C GLY A 24 -4.97 -7.69 -13.25
N GLY A 25 -5.21 -7.04 -12.12
CA GLY A 25 -4.14 -6.55 -11.25
C GLY A 25 -4.61 -6.34 -9.83
N VAL A 26 -3.64 -6.30 -8.92
CA VAL A 26 -3.86 -6.04 -7.50
C VAL A 26 -3.02 -4.84 -7.11
N ARG A 27 -3.60 -3.95 -6.31
CA ARG A 27 -2.92 -2.82 -5.70
C ARG A 27 -3.23 -2.84 -4.21
N LEU A 28 -2.20 -2.66 -3.41
CA LEU A 28 -2.34 -2.50 -1.96
C LEU A 28 -1.99 -1.08 -1.62
N GLU A 29 -2.93 -0.37 -1.00
CA GLU A 29 -2.78 1.04 -0.67
C GLU A 29 -2.82 1.24 0.85
N ASP A 30 -1.91 2.08 1.35
CA ASP A 30 -2.01 2.69 2.66
C ASP A 30 -1.83 4.21 2.58
N THR A 31 -2.57 4.93 3.41
CA THR A 31 -2.31 6.35 3.69
C THR A 31 -1.38 6.49 4.89
N ALA A 32 -0.33 7.30 4.72
CA ALA A 32 0.64 7.62 5.76
C ALA A 32 0.73 9.13 5.97
N LYS A 33 0.73 9.55 7.25
CA LYS A 33 1.05 10.92 7.66
C LYS A 33 2.52 10.98 8.06
N VAL A 34 3.27 11.90 7.49
CA VAL A 34 4.68 12.12 7.81
C VAL A 34 4.79 12.88 9.14
N THR A 35 5.67 12.41 10.02
CA THR A 35 5.95 13.02 11.33
C THR A 35 7.44 13.32 11.45
N ALA A 36 7.84 14.14 12.43
CA ALA A 36 9.26 14.40 12.70
C ALA A 36 10.10 13.12 12.92
N ALA A 37 9.49 12.03 13.42
CA ALA A 37 10.16 10.77 13.71
C ALA A 37 10.01 9.70 12.60
N GLY A 38 9.30 10.01 11.52
CA GLY A 38 9.02 9.06 10.44
C GLY A 38 7.62 9.22 9.88
N TRP A 39 6.74 8.24 10.13
CA TRP A 39 5.38 8.26 9.63
C TRP A 39 4.41 7.50 10.54
N GLU A 40 3.14 7.87 10.46
CA GLU A 40 2.02 7.20 11.11
C GLU A 40 1.06 6.65 10.06
N ARG A 41 0.60 5.41 10.26
CA ARG A 41 -0.39 4.79 9.38
C ARG A 41 -1.79 5.32 9.70
N VAL A 42 -2.55 5.65 8.65
CA VAL A 42 -3.94 6.14 8.77
C VAL A 42 -4.97 5.06 8.38
N THR A 43 -4.61 4.14 7.49
CA THR A 43 -5.50 3.06 7.00
C THR A 43 -5.05 1.67 7.49
N PHE A 44 -6.00 0.77 7.77
CA PHE A 44 -5.71 -0.45 8.56
C PHE A 44 -6.21 -1.74 7.92
N LEU A 45 -6.46 -1.76 6.61
CA LEU A 45 -6.87 -2.99 5.93
C LEU A 45 -5.88 -4.13 6.20
N PRO A 46 -6.35 -5.37 6.50
CA PRO A 46 -5.49 -6.53 6.60
C PRO A 46 -4.69 -6.71 5.31
N LYS A 47 -3.36 -6.82 5.42
CA LYS A 47 -2.48 -7.08 4.27
C LYS A 47 -2.09 -8.55 4.13
N SER A 48 -2.51 -9.38 5.08
CA SER A 48 -2.40 -10.82 4.99
C SER A 48 -3.33 -11.32 3.88
N PRO A 49 -2.90 -12.27 3.04
CA PRO A 49 -3.83 -13.01 2.20
C PRO A 49 -4.91 -13.62 3.10
N GLY A 50 -6.17 -13.44 2.73
CA GLY A 50 -7.28 -14.15 3.38
C GLY A 50 -7.11 -15.68 3.26
N PRO A 51 -8.01 -16.47 3.87
CA PRO A 51 -7.98 -17.92 3.70
C PRO A 51 -7.89 -18.28 2.21
N ARG A 52 -7.02 -19.24 1.88
CA ARG A 52 -6.84 -19.69 0.49
C ARG A 52 -8.16 -20.28 -0.02
N ILE A 53 -8.94 -19.47 -0.73
CA ILE A 53 -10.09 -19.93 -1.48
C ILE A 53 -9.60 -20.58 -2.78
N GLY A 54 -9.92 -21.87 -2.99
CA GLY A 54 -9.76 -22.52 -4.29
C GLY A 54 -8.46 -23.28 -4.59
N ARG A 55 -7.76 -23.82 -3.59
CA ARG A 55 -6.88 -24.98 -3.85
C ARG A 55 -7.61 -26.25 -3.43
N GLU A 56 -8.31 -26.88 -4.38
CA GLU A 56 -8.47 -28.34 -4.30
C GLU A 56 -7.10 -29.02 -4.48
N PRO A 57 -6.89 -30.20 -3.88
CA PRO A 57 -5.63 -30.95 -3.99
C PRO A 57 -5.20 -31.23 -5.43
#